data_AF-A0A372FEF4-F1
#
_entry.id   AF-A0A372FEF4-F1
#
_cell.length_a   1.000
_cell.length_b   1.000
_cell.length_c   1.000
_cell.angle_alpha   90.00
_cell.angle_beta   90.00
_cell.angle_gamma   90.00
#
_symmetry.space_group_name_H-M   'P 1'
#
loop_
_entity.id
_entity.type
_entity.pdbx_description
1 polymer ?
#
loop_
_entity_poly.entity_id
_entity_poly.type
_entity_poly.pdbx_seq_one_letter_code
_entity_poly.pdbx_strand_id
1 'polypeptide(L)'
;MKTMRFFLMLGIVSLSISAFGQTSRAYLLQEADDYFKAGRYWDAFFRYRECAKLPEFQSESKISDQVTNSSHAMYLTQKFKDYYGMRKYEPAKTNLIELISMNPDDPNKGELPKITLAQGAELQRLAWRQNTPKATADMLKRAIMFYHQAIREGLMDDGIAMTIRQCEASIKDTGVTDAGPILATQPVQSSTTPSAQSAVPVASPRKPSTVPPTVIILPNEQGTSTPKQN
;
A
#
# COMPACT_ATOMS: atom_id res chain seq x y z
N MET A 1 -85.55 1.89 -17.64
CA MET A 1 -84.75 0.97 -16.80
C MET A 1 -83.52 0.61 -17.61
N LYS A 2 -82.30 1.06 -17.23
CA LYS A 2 -81.34 0.37 -16.33
C LYS A 2 -81.04 -1.04 -16.89
N THR A 3 -79.82 -1.43 -17.29
CA THR A 3 -78.49 -1.14 -16.74
C THR A 3 -77.38 -1.42 -17.76
N MET A 4 -76.37 -0.54 -17.79
CA MET A 4 -75.02 -0.79 -18.31
C MET A 4 -74.42 -2.09 -17.75
N ARG A 5 -73.65 -2.82 -18.57
CA ARG A 5 -72.53 -3.64 -18.09
C ARG A 5 -71.30 -3.42 -18.96
N PHE A 6 -70.48 -2.54 -18.40
CA PHE A 6 -69.10 -2.22 -18.67
C PHE A 6 -68.25 -3.48 -18.43
N PHE A 7 -67.70 -4.09 -19.49
CA PHE A 7 -66.70 -5.15 -19.40
C PHE A 7 -65.66 -4.96 -20.50
N LEU A 8 -64.86 -3.91 -20.34
CA LEU A 8 -63.59 -3.76 -21.05
C LEU A 8 -62.66 -3.04 -20.08
N MET A 9 -61.41 -3.50 -19.98
CA MET A 9 -60.35 -3.06 -19.05
C MET A 9 -60.27 -3.81 -17.72
N LEU A 10 -59.88 -5.08 -17.76
CA LEU A 10 -59.09 -5.68 -16.68
C LEU A 10 -58.09 -6.68 -17.25
N GLY A 11 -56.98 -6.16 -17.74
CA GLY A 11 -55.86 -6.96 -18.22
C GLY A 11 -54.71 -6.03 -18.55
N ILE A 12 -53.54 -6.29 -17.98
CA ILE A 12 -52.30 -5.51 -18.09
C ILE A 12 -52.19 -4.36 -17.07
N VAL A 13 -52.08 -4.71 -15.79
CA VAL A 13 -51.20 -3.97 -14.85
C VAL A 13 -50.35 -5.00 -14.12
N SER A 14 -49.49 -5.68 -14.88
CA SER A 14 -48.41 -6.52 -14.35
C SER A 14 -47.06 -5.99 -14.85
N LEU A 15 -46.95 -4.66 -15.00
CA LEU A 15 -45.69 -4.02 -15.35
C LEU A 15 -44.91 -3.67 -14.07
N SER A 16 -43.87 -4.46 -13.83
CA SER A 16 -42.55 -3.94 -13.42
C SER A 16 -42.35 -3.45 -11.98
N ILE A 17 -42.57 -4.31 -10.98
CA ILE A 17 -42.00 -4.10 -9.63
C ILE A 17 -40.49 -4.48 -9.58
N SER A 18 -39.97 -5.18 -10.58
CA SER A 18 -38.57 -5.62 -10.65
C SER A 18 -37.56 -4.50 -10.96
N ALA A 19 -37.98 -3.32 -11.42
CA ALA A 19 -37.07 -2.23 -11.78
C ALA A 19 -36.50 -1.48 -10.56
N PHE A 20 -37.24 -1.39 -9.45
CA PHE A 20 -36.81 -0.64 -8.26
C PHE A 20 -35.64 -1.31 -7.51
N GLY A 21 -35.54 -2.65 -7.56
CA GLY A 21 -34.47 -3.38 -6.88
C GLY A 21 -33.12 -3.31 -7.61
N GLN A 22 -33.11 -3.10 -8.92
CA GLN A 22 -31.84 -3.00 -9.67
C GLN A 22 -31.18 -1.62 -9.50
N THR A 23 -31.98 -0.55 -9.44
CA THR A 23 -31.46 0.82 -9.25
C THR A 23 -30.82 1.00 -7.87
N SER A 24 -31.39 0.41 -6.82
CA SER A 24 -30.83 0.52 -5.45
C SER A 24 -29.53 -0.24 -5.28
N ARG A 25 -29.25 -1.26 -6.10
CA ARG A 25 -28.07 -2.12 -5.94
C ARG A 25 -26.90 -1.68 -6.79
N ALA A 26 -27.16 -1.17 -8.00
CA ALA A 26 -26.15 -0.41 -8.76
C ALA A 26 -25.62 0.78 -7.95
N TYR A 27 -26.51 1.43 -7.18
CA TYR A 27 -26.13 2.50 -6.25
C TYR A 27 -25.18 2.02 -5.14
N LEU A 28 -25.37 0.83 -4.57
CA LEU A 28 -24.48 0.29 -3.52
C LEU A 28 -23.06 0.04 -4.03
N LEU A 29 -22.93 -0.53 -5.23
CA LEU A 29 -21.62 -0.74 -5.84
C LEU A 29 -20.95 0.59 -6.17
N GLN A 30 -21.70 1.54 -6.73
CA GLN A 30 -21.18 2.88 -7.00
C GLN A 30 -20.74 3.61 -5.72
N GLU A 31 -21.49 3.51 -4.63
CA GLU A 31 -21.10 4.05 -3.32
C GLU A 31 -19.79 3.43 -2.83
N ALA A 32 -19.60 2.12 -3.02
CA ALA A 32 -18.34 1.43 -2.68
C ALA A 32 -17.16 1.95 -3.51
N ASP A 33 -17.35 2.08 -4.82
CA ASP A 33 -16.33 2.61 -5.74
C ASP A 33 -15.96 4.06 -5.41
N ASP A 34 -16.95 4.89 -5.05
CA ASP A 34 -16.74 6.28 -4.66
C ASP A 34 -15.95 6.39 -3.35
N TYR A 35 -16.23 5.53 -2.36
CA TYR A 35 -15.40 5.43 -1.16
C TYR A 35 -13.97 4.99 -1.48
N PHE A 36 -13.80 4.01 -2.37
CA PHE A 36 -12.48 3.53 -2.74
C PHE A 36 -11.65 4.63 -3.38
N LYS A 37 -12.19 5.31 -4.41
CA LYS A 37 -11.56 6.45 -5.08
C LYS A 37 -11.19 7.56 -4.10
N ALA A 38 -12.09 7.89 -3.17
CA ALA A 38 -11.86 8.90 -2.15
C ALA A 38 -10.83 8.50 -1.06
N GLY A 39 -10.21 7.32 -1.16
CA GLY A 39 -9.26 6.82 -0.16
C GLY A 39 -9.92 6.38 1.16
N ARG A 40 -11.25 6.27 1.19
CA ARG A 40 -12.04 5.76 2.33
C ARG A 40 -12.12 4.24 2.29
N TYR A 41 -10.95 3.61 2.31
CA TYR A 41 -10.82 2.17 2.06
C TYR A 41 -11.53 1.29 3.09
N TRP A 42 -11.68 1.74 4.33
CA TRP A 42 -12.44 1.02 5.35
C TRP A 42 -13.93 0.98 4.98
N ASP A 43 -14.51 2.11 4.59
CA ASP A 43 -15.91 2.19 4.17
C ASP A 43 -16.13 1.38 2.88
N ALA A 44 -15.22 1.52 1.91
CA ALA A 44 -15.23 0.73 0.68
C ALA A 44 -15.20 -0.78 0.96
N PHE A 45 -14.33 -1.23 1.87
CA PHE A 45 -14.23 -2.64 2.27
C PHE A 45 -15.57 -3.19 2.76
N PHE A 46 -16.27 -2.48 3.66
CA PHE A 46 -17.57 -2.94 4.15
C PHE A 46 -18.63 -2.94 3.06
N ARG A 47 -18.67 -1.90 2.22
CA ARG A 47 -19.63 -1.83 1.12
C ARG A 47 -19.41 -2.92 0.08
N TYR A 48 -18.18 -3.22 -0.32
CA TYR A 48 -17.89 -4.35 -1.21
C TYR A 48 -18.26 -5.68 -0.57
N ARG A 49 -18.05 -5.86 0.74
CA ARG A 49 -18.50 -7.08 1.45
C ARG A 49 -20.01 -7.20 1.52
N GLU A 50 -20.74 -6.10 1.58
CA GLU A 50 -22.20 -6.09 1.46
C GLU A 50 -22.63 -6.49 0.05
N CYS A 51 -21.99 -5.93 -0.97
CA CYS A 51 -22.24 -6.28 -2.38
C CYS A 51 -21.98 -7.78 -2.62
N ALA A 52 -20.87 -8.33 -2.12
CA ALA A 52 -20.50 -9.74 -2.30
C ALA A 52 -21.53 -10.74 -1.74
N LYS A 53 -22.40 -10.32 -0.81
CA LYS A 53 -23.46 -11.18 -0.26
C LYS A 53 -24.70 -11.23 -1.16
N LEU A 54 -24.85 -10.26 -2.06
CA LEU A 54 -26.01 -10.19 -2.95
C LEU A 54 -25.90 -11.25 -4.04
N PRO A 55 -26.98 -12.02 -4.32
CA PRO A 55 -26.95 -13.11 -5.30
C PRO A 55 -26.48 -12.68 -6.70
N GLU A 56 -26.78 -11.46 -7.12
CA GLU A 56 -26.37 -10.90 -8.41
C GLU A 56 -24.86 -10.72 -8.57
N PHE A 57 -24.14 -10.56 -7.46
CA PHE A 57 -22.70 -10.30 -7.42
C PHE A 57 -21.88 -11.52 -6.96
N GLN A 58 -22.53 -12.62 -6.56
CA GLN A 58 -21.83 -13.80 -6.04
C GLN A 58 -20.89 -14.46 -7.05
N SER A 59 -21.20 -14.36 -8.35
CA SER A 59 -20.33 -14.86 -9.43
C SER A 59 -19.29 -13.85 -9.90
N GLU A 60 -19.33 -12.61 -9.41
CA GLU A 60 -18.41 -11.56 -9.86
C GLU A 60 -17.13 -11.56 -9.02
N SER A 61 -16.06 -12.17 -9.56
CA SER A 61 -14.75 -12.17 -8.90
C SER A 61 -14.26 -10.76 -8.57
N LYS A 62 -14.59 -9.78 -9.42
CA LYS A 62 -14.20 -8.38 -9.26
C LYS A 62 -14.59 -7.79 -7.91
N ILE A 63 -15.76 -8.13 -7.37
CA ILE A 63 -16.21 -7.57 -6.08
C ILE A 63 -15.41 -8.20 -4.92
N SER A 64 -15.15 -9.50 -4.99
CA SER A 64 -14.24 -10.18 -4.05
C SER A 64 -12.82 -9.62 -4.11
N ASP A 65 -12.32 -9.36 -5.32
CA ASP A 65 -11.02 -8.73 -5.54
C ASP A 65 -11.00 -7.33 -4.90
N GLN A 66 -12.08 -6.55 -5.03
CA GLN A 66 -12.18 -5.23 -4.42
C GLN A 66 -12.24 -5.24 -2.90
N VAL A 67 -12.81 -6.27 -2.27
CA VAL A 67 -12.69 -6.47 -0.81
C VAL A 67 -11.20 -6.62 -0.43
N THR A 68 -10.47 -7.44 -1.18
CA THR A 68 -9.04 -7.67 -0.95
C THR A 68 -8.23 -6.40 -1.19
N ASN A 69 -8.45 -5.73 -2.33
CA ASN A 69 -7.79 -4.47 -2.68
C ASN A 69 -8.06 -3.39 -1.63
N SER A 70 -9.29 -3.24 -1.14
CA SER A 70 -9.62 -2.28 -0.09
C SER A 70 -8.80 -2.53 1.18
N SER A 71 -8.67 -3.79 1.60
CA SER A 71 -7.82 -4.15 2.74
C SER A 71 -6.33 -3.89 2.50
N HIS A 72 -5.85 -4.17 1.29
CA HIS A 72 -4.46 -3.95 0.92
C HIS A 72 -4.14 -2.45 0.82
N ALA A 73 -5.04 -1.65 0.26
CA ALA A 73 -4.92 -0.20 0.18
C ALA A 73 -4.85 0.46 1.57
N MET A 74 -5.62 -0.02 2.55
CA MET A 74 -5.48 0.41 3.96
C MET A 74 -4.10 0.10 4.52
N TYR A 75 -3.60 -1.11 4.29
CA TYR A 75 -2.28 -1.52 4.73
C TYR A 75 -1.18 -0.64 4.11
N LEU A 76 -1.22 -0.42 2.79
CA LEU A 76 -0.26 0.43 2.08
C LEU A 76 -0.35 1.89 2.56
N THR A 77 -1.56 2.40 2.80
CA THR A 77 -1.78 3.74 3.36
C THR A 77 -1.08 3.89 4.71
N GLN A 78 -1.27 2.92 5.61
CA GLN A 78 -0.62 2.94 6.92
C GLN A 78 0.90 2.83 6.80
N LYS A 79 1.41 1.90 5.97
CA LYS A 79 2.85 1.69 5.79
C LYS A 79 3.53 2.92 5.21
N PHE A 80 2.96 3.57 4.21
CA PHE A 80 3.55 4.79 3.66
C PHE A 80 3.65 5.86 4.76
N LYS A 81 2.57 6.10 5.52
CA LYS A 81 2.55 7.12 6.59
C LYS A 81 3.55 6.81 7.70
N ASP A 82 3.62 5.56 8.13
CA ASP A 82 4.57 5.10 9.16
C ASP A 82 6.01 5.29 8.71
N TYR A 83 6.36 4.80 7.51
CA TYR A 83 7.71 4.94 6.97
C TYR A 83 8.07 6.40 6.72
N TYR A 84 7.13 7.21 6.23
CA TYR A 84 7.34 8.64 6.05
C TYR A 84 7.61 9.35 7.39
N GLY A 85 6.81 9.06 8.42
CA GLY A 85 7.01 9.60 9.77
C GLY A 85 8.35 9.18 10.39
N MET A 86 8.85 7.99 10.05
CA MET A 86 10.18 7.50 10.44
C MET A 86 11.32 8.03 9.53
N ARG A 87 11.04 8.89 8.55
CA ARG A 87 11.99 9.38 7.54
C ARG A 87 12.63 8.28 6.70
N LYS A 88 11.98 7.12 6.62
CA LYS A 88 12.34 5.99 5.73
C LYS A 88 11.65 6.21 4.39
N TYR A 89 12.15 7.18 3.62
CA TYR A 89 11.46 7.67 2.43
C TYR A 89 11.37 6.64 1.29
N GLU A 90 12.39 5.80 1.11
CA GLU A 90 12.37 4.77 0.05
C GLU A 90 11.21 3.77 0.23
N PRO A 91 11.08 3.06 1.37
CA PRO A 91 9.92 2.18 1.56
C PRO A 91 8.60 2.95 1.62
N ALA A 92 8.57 4.20 2.11
CA ALA A 92 7.37 5.03 2.04
C ALA A 92 6.92 5.24 0.59
N LYS A 93 7.87 5.61 -0.28
CA LYS A 93 7.63 5.84 -1.71
C LYS A 93 7.15 4.59 -2.41
N THR A 94 7.78 3.44 -2.16
CA THR A 94 7.35 2.15 -2.74
C THR A 94 5.91 1.81 -2.38
N ASN A 95 5.53 1.91 -1.10
CA ASN A 95 4.16 1.65 -0.67
C ASN A 95 3.15 2.63 -1.28
N LEU A 96 3.52 3.91 -1.42
CA LEU A 96 2.67 4.90 -2.05
C LEU A 96 2.50 4.65 -3.56
N ILE A 97 3.55 4.26 -4.27
CA ILE A 97 3.47 3.91 -5.70
C ILE A 97 2.53 2.71 -5.91
N GLU A 98 2.61 1.69 -5.05
CA GLU A 98 1.71 0.54 -5.10
C GLU A 98 0.27 0.91 -4.75
N LEU A 99 0.06 1.82 -3.79
CA LEU A 99 -1.26 2.35 -3.49
C LEU A 99 -1.87 3.06 -4.70
N ILE A 100 -1.10 3.93 -5.36
CA ILE A 100 -1.55 4.70 -6.54
C ILE A 100 -1.78 3.78 -7.75
N SER A 101 -1.01 2.71 -7.91
CA SER A 101 -1.24 1.75 -9.00
C SER A 101 -2.57 1.01 -8.83
N MET A 102 -2.97 0.76 -7.58
CA MET A 102 -4.26 0.17 -7.24
C MET A 102 -5.41 1.17 -7.30
N ASN A 103 -5.20 2.39 -6.82
CA ASN A 103 -6.15 3.49 -6.88
C ASN A 103 -5.50 4.75 -7.50
N PRO A 104 -5.62 4.94 -8.83
CA PRO A 104 -5.07 6.10 -9.51
C PRO A 104 -5.64 7.46 -9.06
N ASP A 105 -6.81 7.43 -8.40
CA ASP A 105 -7.54 8.59 -7.88
C ASP A 105 -7.27 8.82 -6.37
N ASP A 106 -6.37 8.04 -5.75
CA ASP A 106 -6.08 8.14 -4.32
C ASP A 106 -5.67 9.57 -3.91
N PRO A 107 -6.24 10.12 -2.83
CA PRO A 107 -5.97 11.49 -2.40
C PRO A 107 -4.51 11.73 -1.97
N ASN A 108 -3.77 10.70 -1.59
CA ASN A 108 -2.36 10.78 -1.22
C ASN A 108 -1.43 10.79 -2.44
N LYS A 109 -1.94 10.69 -3.68
CA LYS A 109 -1.11 10.77 -4.90
C LYS A 109 -0.21 12.00 -4.94
N GLY A 110 -0.69 13.14 -4.42
CA GLY A 110 0.08 14.38 -4.32
C GLY A 110 1.24 14.34 -3.32
N GLU A 111 1.34 13.30 -2.48
CA GLU A 111 2.45 13.11 -1.55
C GLU A 111 3.69 12.54 -2.25
N LEU A 112 3.56 11.88 -3.41
CA LEU A 112 4.66 11.27 -4.13
C LEU A 112 5.82 12.26 -4.41
N PRO A 113 5.58 13.42 -5.05
CA PRO A 113 6.63 14.43 -5.23
C PRO A 113 7.21 14.96 -3.91
N LYS A 114 6.42 15.02 -2.82
CA LYS A 114 6.87 15.51 -1.51
C LYS A 114 7.82 14.52 -0.84
N ILE A 115 7.55 13.21 -0.94
CA ILE A 115 8.47 12.16 -0.49
C ILE A 115 9.79 12.28 -1.26
N THR A 116 9.73 12.45 -2.57
CA THR A 116 10.91 12.61 -3.43
C THR A 116 11.72 13.85 -3.08
N LEU A 117 11.07 14.98 -2.80
CA LEU A 117 11.73 16.18 -2.29
C LEU A 117 12.44 15.89 -0.96
N ALA A 118 11.77 15.20 -0.03
CA ALA A 118 12.35 14.85 1.26
C ALA A 118 13.57 13.91 1.13
N GLN A 119 13.60 13.01 0.13
CA GLN A 119 14.78 12.20 -0.20
C GLN A 119 15.97 13.07 -0.60
N GLY A 120 15.75 14.05 -1.48
CA GLY A 120 16.79 15.00 -1.89
C GLY A 120 17.32 15.82 -0.71
N ALA A 121 16.41 16.35 0.13
CA ALA A 121 16.77 17.14 1.30
C ALA A 121 17.59 16.33 2.32
N GLU A 122 17.25 15.05 2.52
CA GLU A 122 17.99 14.18 3.41
C GLU A 122 19.41 13.88 2.88
N LEU A 123 19.55 13.62 1.59
CA LEU A 123 20.87 13.42 0.98
C LEU A 123 21.72 14.68 1.03
N GLN A 124 21.14 15.86 0.79
CA GLN A 124 21.84 17.13 0.94
C GLN A 124 22.33 17.32 2.38
N ARG A 125 21.48 17.04 3.37
CA ARG A 125 21.84 17.10 4.80
C ARG A 125 22.97 16.12 5.15
N LEU A 126 22.95 14.92 4.58
CA LEU A 126 23.99 13.90 4.79
C LEU A 126 25.30 14.24 4.07
N ALA A 127 25.25 14.96 2.95
CA ALA A 127 26.43 15.38 2.19
C ALA A 127 27.34 16.29 3.02
N TRP A 128 26.76 17.19 3.82
CA TRP A 128 27.50 18.07 4.73
C TRP A 128 28.14 17.36 5.93
N ARG A 129 27.85 16.06 6.10
CA ARG A 129 28.46 15.22 7.14
C ARG A 129 29.55 14.30 6.59
N GLN A 130 29.80 14.35 5.28
CA GLN A 130 30.84 13.53 4.67
C GLN A 130 32.23 14.11 4.96
N ASN A 131 33.20 13.23 5.12
CA ASN A 131 34.58 13.60 5.43
C ASN A 131 35.43 13.88 4.19
N THR A 132 34.93 13.56 2.99
CA THR A 132 35.69 13.72 1.74
C THR A 132 34.93 14.60 0.75
N PRO A 133 35.63 15.51 0.04
CA PRO A 133 35.03 16.35 -0.99
C PRO A 133 34.29 15.54 -2.07
N LYS A 134 34.86 14.38 -2.47
CA LYS A 134 34.25 13.48 -3.44
C LYS A 134 32.93 12.87 -2.95
N ALA A 135 32.88 12.36 -1.72
CA ALA A 135 31.64 11.80 -1.17
C ALA A 135 30.56 12.88 -0.99
N THR A 136 30.94 14.09 -0.58
CA THR A 136 30.02 15.24 -0.56
C THR A 136 29.46 15.52 -1.96
N ALA A 137 30.33 15.64 -2.97
CA ALA A 137 29.91 15.90 -4.35
C ALA A 137 28.97 14.82 -4.90
N ASP A 138 29.29 13.54 -4.68
CA ASP A 138 28.46 12.41 -5.12
C ASP A 138 27.08 12.40 -4.45
N MET A 139 27.00 12.69 -3.15
CA MET A 139 25.72 12.81 -2.45
C MET A 139 24.90 14.00 -2.94
N LEU A 140 25.52 15.15 -3.18
CA LEU A 140 24.84 16.35 -3.69
C LEU A 140 24.31 16.12 -5.11
N LYS A 141 25.06 15.44 -5.98
CA LYS A 141 24.57 15.05 -7.32
C LYS A 141 23.32 14.18 -7.22
N ARG A 142 23.31 13.19 -6.32
CA ARG A 142 22.12 12.35 -6.08
C ARG A 142 20.95 13.17 -5.53
N ALA A 143 21.21 14.12 -4.63
CA ALA A 143 20.17 15.04 -4.13
C ALA A 143 19.54 15.85 -5.28
N ILE A 144 20.35 16.41 -6.18
CA ILE A 144 19.89 17.12 -7.38
C ILE A 144 19.01 16.21 -8.26
N MET A 145 19.38 14.93 -8.45
CA MET A 145 18.55 13.99 -9.21
C MET A 145 17.15 13.82 -8.61
N PHE A 146 17.05 13.73 -7.27
CA PHE A 146 15.76 13.67 -6.58
C PHE A 146 14.96 14.96 -6.71
N TYR A 147 15.61 16.13 -6.65
CA TYR A 147 14.92 17.41 -6.88
C TYR A 147 14.32 17.52 -8.28
N HIS A 148 15.08 17.14 -9.32
CA HIS A 148 14.52 17.05 -10.66
C HIS A 148 13.43 15.99 -10.79
N GLN A 149 13.54 14.88 -10.07
CA GLN A 149 12.50 13.86 -10.06
C GLN A 149 11.21 14.38 -9.43
N ALA A 150 11.28 15.12 -8.33
CA ALA A 150 10.11 15.71 -7.68
C ALA A 150 9.38 16.67 -8.63
N ILE A 151 10.12 17.48 -9.40
CA ILE A 151 9.55 18.35 -10.45
C ILE A 151 8.82 17.52 -11.52
N ARG A 152 9.43 16.43 -12.00
CA ARG A 152 8.80 15.53 -13.00
C ARG A 152 7.54 14.85 -12.45
N GLU A 153 7.49 14.59 -11.16
CA GLU A 153 6.33 14.03 -10.47
C GLU A 153 5.24 15.08 -10.19
N GLY A 154 5.43 16.33 -10.62
CA GLY A 154 4.43 17.41 -10.57
C GLY A 154 4.59 18.38 -9.41
N LEU A 155 5.73 18.38 -8.71
CA LEU A 155 5.99 19.38 -7.66
C LEU A 155 6.19 20.77 -8.27
N MET A 156 5.29 21.68 -7.93
CA MET A 156 5.38 23.10 -8.29
C MET A 156 5.85 23.88 -7.06
N ASP A 157 7.15 23.85 -6.80
CA ASP A 157 7.80 24.62 -5.72
C ASP A 157 8.96 25.42 -6.31
N ASP A 158 8.79 26.74 -6.37
CA ASP A 158 9.76 27.70 -6.91
C ASP A 158 11.09 27.67 -6.14
N GLY A 159 11.07 27.23 -4.88
CA GLY A 159 12.25 27.07 -4.03
C GLY A 159 13.21 25.99 -4.51
N ILE A 160 12.71 24.96 -5.21
CA ILE A 160 13.54 23.80 -5.62
C ILE A 160 14.65 24.24 -6.58
N ALA A 161 14.38 25.19 -7.47
CA ALA A 161 15.40 25.72 -8.38
C ALA A 161 16.53 26.45 -7.64
N MET A 162 16.23 27.10 -6.52
CA MET A 162 17.26 27.69 -5.65
C MET A 162 18.06 26.60 -4.93
N THR A 163 17.39 25.56 -4.42
CA THR A 163 18.06 24.44 -3.75
C THR A 163 19.00 23.68 -4.68
N ILE A 164 18.59 23.43 -5.93
CA ILE A 164 19.46 22.82 -6.95
C ILE A 164 20.70 23.67 -7.17
N ARG A 165 20.55 24.99 -7.38
CA ARG A 165 21.67 25.92 -7.55
C ARG A 165 22.60 25.94 -6.34
N GLN A 166 22.06 25.84 -5.13
CA GLN A 166 22.88 25.75 -3.91
C GLN A 166 23.70 24.46 -3.87
N CYS A 167 23.12 23.32 -4.25
CA CYS A 167 23.84 22.05 -4.36
C CYS A 167 24.94 22.13 -5.43
N GLU A 168 24.66 22.72 -6.60
CA GLU A 168 25.64 22.91 -7.68
C GLU A 168 26.81 23.80 -7.25
N ALA A 169 26.53 24.92 -6.57
CA ALA A 169 27.56 25.79 -6.01
C ALA A 169 28.41 25.03 -4.97
N SER A 170 27.77 24.29 -4.08
CA SER A 170 28.47 23.49 -3.06
C SER A 170 29.36 22.41 -3.69
N ILE A 171 28.92 21.78 -4.79
CA ILE A 171 29.76 20.84 -5.55
C ILE A 171 30.98 21.56 -6.13
N LYS A 172 30.80 22.75 -6.72
CA LYS A 172 31.92 23.52 -7.29
C LYS A 172 32.96 23.86 -6.22
N ASP A 173 32.52 24.20 -5.02
CA ASP A 173 33.41 24.54 -3.89
C ASP A 173 34.22 23.33 -3.40
N THR A 174 33.77 22.09 -3.66
CA THR A 174 34.56 20.89 -3.33
C THR A 174 35.83 20.73 -4.20
N GLY A 175 35.93 21.46 -5.31
CA GLY A 175 37.05 21.35 -6.26
C GLY A 175 37.09 20.03 -7.05
N VAL A 176 36.06 19.18 -6.91
CA VAL A 176 35.96 17.90 -7.62
C VAL A 176 35.47 18.14 -9.05
N THR A 177 36.38 18.06 -10.02
CA THR A 177 36.04 18.09 -11.45
C THR A 177 35.70 16.69 -11.94
N ASP A 178 34.47 16.23 -11.70
CA ASP A 178 34.00 15.02 -12.38
C ASP A 178 33.43 15.39 -13.75
N ALA A 179 34.13 14.98 -14.80
CA ALA A 179 33.63 14.98 -16.17
C ALA A 179 32.56 13.89 -16.34
N GLY A 180 31.29 14.27 -16.25
CA GLY A 180 30.18 13.38 -16.58
C GLY A 180 28.85 14.13 -16.59
N PRO A 181 28.06 14.06 -17.68
CA PRO A 181 26.81 14.80 -17.77
C PRO A 181 25.82 14.29 -16.72
N ILE A 182 25.25 15.22 -15.97
CA ILE A 182 24.13 15.03 -15.03
C ILE A 182 22.84 14.88 -15.85
N LEU A 183 22.75 13.89 -16.73
CA LEU A 183 21.57 13.58 -17.54
C LEU A 183 21.71 12.18 -18.14
N ALA A 184 21.48 11.17 -17.31
CA ALA A 184 21.08 9.86 -17.78
C ALA A 184 19.99 9.33 -16.85
N THR A 185 18.75 9.56 -17.27
CA THR A 185 17.55 8.90 -16.76
C THR A 185 17.68 7.39 -16.91
N GLN A 186 17.99 6.69 -15.82
CA GLN A 186 17.54 5.31 -15.61
C GLN A 186 17.19 5.12 -14.13
N PRO A 187 16.06 4.46 -13.82
CA PRO A 187 15.75 4.08 -12.45
C PRO A 187 16.79 3.03 -12.02
N VAL A 188 17.37 3.23 -10.84
CA VAL A 188 18.25 2.23 -10.21
C VAL A 188 17.40 1.00 -9.90
N GLN A 189 17.42 0.03 -10.81
CA GLN A 189 16.95 -1.32 -10.53
C GLN A 189 17.86 -1.94 -9.48
N SER A 190 17.20 -2.43 -8.44
CA SER A 190 17.75 -3.21 -7.33
C SER A 190 18.71 -4.29 -7.84
N SER A 191 19.87 -4.35 -7.20
CA SER A 191 20.94 -5.32 -7.43
C SER A 191 20.44 -6.77 -7.49
N THR A 192 20.75 -7.42 -8.60
CA THR A 192 20.71 -8.86 -8.82
C THR A 192 21.70 -9.54 -7.88
N THR A 193 21.21 -10.35 -6.94
CA THR A 193 21.99 -11.34 -6.20
C THR A 193 22.52 -12.39 -7.18
N PRO A 194 23.81 -12.79 -7.15
CA PRO A 194 24.32 -13.81 -8.05
C PRO A 194 23.74 -15.19 -7.70
N SER A 195 23.15 -15.81 -8.72
CA SER A 195 22.72 -17.21 -8.74
C SER A 195 23.95 -18.13 -8.80
N ALA A 196 24.02 -19.11 -7.89
CA ALA A 196 24.88 -20.27 -8.04
C ALA A 196 24.00 -21.50 -8.34
N GLN A 197 24.32 -22.17 -9.44
CA GLN A 197 23.59 -23.31 -10.01
C GLN A 197 24.04 -24.65 -9.38
N SER A 198 23.03 -25.44 -8.97
CA SER A 198 22.74 -26.86 -9.24
C SER A 198 23.72 -28.04 -9.00
N ALA A 199 23.17 -29.00 -8.22
CA ALA A 199 23.17 -30.49 -8.32
C ALA A 199 24.50 -31.27 -8.05
N VAL A 200 24.53 -32.44 -7.38
CA VAL A 200 23.68 -33.66 -7.45
C VAL A 200 23.74 -34.50 -6.13
N PRO A 201 23.14 -35.71 -5.96
CA PRO A 201 22.49 -36.18 -4.72
C PRO A 201 23.30 -37.30 -4.01
N VAL A 202 22.79 -37.93 -2.93
CA VAL A 202 22.91 -39.40 -2.62
C VAL A 202 22.39 -39.75 -1.22
N ALA A 203 21.42 -40.67 -1.22
CA ALA A 203 21.05 -41.77 -0.31
C ALA A 203 21.05 -41.68 1.24
N SER A 204 19.90 -42.12 1.78
CA SER A 204 19.56 -42.59 3.14
C SER A 204 20.39 -43.81 3.60
N PRO A 205 20.44 -44.15 4.92
CA PRO A 205 19.49 -45.17 5.40
C PRO A 205 19.01 -45.10 6.88
N ARG A 206 17.80 -45.66 7.08
CA ARG A 206 17.20 -46.37 8.26
C ARG A 206 16.52 -45.59 9.41
N LYS A 207 15.19 -45.78 9.49
CA LYS A 207 14.30 -45.83 10.70
C LYS A 207 14.29 -47.28 11.28
N PRO A 208 13.59 -47.60 12.39
CA PRO A 208 13.07 -46.80 13.52
C PRO A 208 13.44 -47.37 14.91
N SER A 209 13.32 -46.60 16.00
CA SER A 209 13.07 -47.21 17.32
C SER A 209 12.16 -46.34 18.19
N THR A 210 11.22 -47.05 18.79
CA THR A 210 10.07 -46.67 19.61
C THR A 210 10.51 -46.24 21.01
N VAL A 211 9.72 -45.35 21.62
CA VAL A 211 9.39 -45.17 23.07
C VAL A 211 9.50 -43.69 23.49
N PRO A 212 8.39 -43.06 23.95
CA PRO A 212 8.42 -41.72 24.55
C PRO A 212 8.66 -41.82 26.06
N PRO A 213 9.48 -40.95 26.70
CA PRO A 213 9.51 -40.86 28.15
C PRO A 213 8.46 -39.86 28.66
N THR A 214 7.41 -40.44 29.24
CA THR A 214 6.85 -40.17 30.57
C THR A 214 6.73 -38.72 31.05
N VAL A 215 5.48 -38.26 31.06
CA VAL A 215 4.98 -37.15 31.89
C VAL A 215 5.11 -37.55 33.37
N ILE A 216 5.90 -36.82 34.14
CA ILE A 216 5.94 -36.94 35.59
C ILE A 216 4.96 -35.93 36.17
N ILE A 217 3.77 -36.41 36.54
CA ILE A 217 2.87 -35.75 37.50
C ILE A 217 3.20 -36.37 38.87
N LEU A 218 3.56 -35.55 39.84
CA LEU A 218 3.58 -35.93 41.25
C LEU A 218 2.55 -35.09 42.05
N PRO A 219 2.00 -35.66 43.12
CA PRO A 219 0.59 -35.56 43.46
C PRO A 219 0.24 -34.41 44.41
N ASN A 220 -1.04 -34.07 44.33
CA ASN A 220 -1.82 -33.28 45.25
C ASN A 220 -1.85 -33.98 46.62
N GLU A 221 -1.30 -33.37 47.67
CA GLU A 221 -1.67 -33.71 49.05
C GLU A 221 -2.66 -32.67 49.57
N GLN A 222 -3.92 -33.11 49.65
CA GLN A 222 -4.95 -32.51 50.48
C GLN A 222 -4.82 -33.01 51.91
N GLY A 223 -4.92 -32.07 52.85
CA GLY A 223 -5.26 -32.31 54.24
C GLY A 223 -4.65 -31.22 55.12
N THR A 224 -5.34 -30.52 55.99
CA THR A 224 -6.70 -30.63 56.53
C THR A 224 -6.92 -29.37 57.38
N SER A 225 -8.15 -28.82 57.37
CA SER A 225 -8.92 -28.23 58.49
C SER A 225 -8.17 -27.53 59.65
N THR A 226 -8.50 -26.37 60.22
CA THR A 226 -9.70 -25.48 60.29
C THR A 226 -9.31 -24.27 61.20
N PRO A 227 -10.17 -23.24 61.42
CA PRO A 227 -9.77 -21.85 61.67
C PRO A 227 -9.89 -21.37 63.14
N LYS A 228 -9.39 -20.15 63.42
CA LYS A 228 -10.01 -19.11 64.29
C LYS A 228 -9.12 -17.85 64.38
N GLN A 229 -9.64 -16.68 63.99
CA GLN A 229 -10.09 -15.56 64.86
C GLN A 229 -9.01 -15.01 65.81
N ASN A 230 -8.41 -13.86 65.47
CA ASN A 230 -8.87 -12.49 65.76
C ASN A 230 -8.08 -11.48 64.93
#